data_AF-A0A925VQU9-F1
#
_entry.id   AF-A0A925VQU9-F1
#
_cell.length_a   1.000
_cell.length_b   1.000
_cell.length_c   1.000
_cell.angle_alpha   90.00
_cell.angle_beta   90.00
_cell.angle_gamma   90.00
#
_symmetry.space_group_name_H-M   'P 1'
#
loop_
_entity.id
_entity.type
_entity.pdbx_description
1 polymer ?
#
loop_
_entity_poly.entity_id
_entity_poly.type
_entity_poly.pdbx_seq_one_letter_code
_entity_poly.pdbx_strand_id
1 'polypeptide(L)'
;MLLPSPFRSLITGLSLALAAAACRPDSTDRAANTIPEADASGLPPGFRPGPWRGVLSAQGQQIPFLFDVSTADNNQKPTVTLRNGEERLVLDEITTAGDSTTIRLGVFDAALVVRADGEGKLRGAWVKYDGKEPYRVPFAAMRGGAELSPTPTRKPLSFDGTWRVTFNGNDG
;
A
#
# COMPACT_ATOMS: atom_id res chain seq x y z
N MET A 1 -63.77 -33.95 66.72
CA MET A 1 -65.10 -33.44 66.30
C MET A 1 -64.95 -32.91 64.87
N LEU A 2 -65.57 -33.62 63.92
CA LEU A 2 -66.01 -33.21 62.57
C LEU A 2 -64.98 -32.89 61.44
N LEU A 3 -65.07 -33.73 60.39
CA LEU A 3 -64.60 -33.68 58.97
C LEU A 3 -65.06 -32.42 58.18
N PRO A 4 -64.87 -32.27 56.82
CA PRO A 4 -64.14 -33.03 55.77
C PRO A 4 -63.32 -32.18 54.74
N SER A 5 -62.59 -32.88 53.84
CA SER A 5 -62.04 -32.46 52.51
C SER A 5 -63.15 -32.01 51.51
N PRO A 6 -62.90 -31.50 50.25
CA PRO A 6 -62.34 -32.33 49.14
C PRO A 6 -61.82 -31.65 47.82
N PHE A 7 -61.48 -32.48 46.81
CA PHE A 7 -61.33 -32.27 45.34
C PHE A 7 -60.08 -31.53 44.77
N ARG A 8 -59.13 -32.24 44.12
CA ARG A 8 -59.03 -32.73 42.71
C ARG A 8 -58.50 -31.67 41.71
N SER A 9 -57.36 -31.96 41.08
CA SER A 9 -57.26 -31.94 39.61
C SER A 9 -56.04 -32.73 39.12
N LEU A 10 -56.30 -33.68 38.22
CA LEU A 10 -55.35 -34.41 37.38
C LEU A 10 -55.07 -33.56 36.14
N ILE A 11 -53.80 -33.34 35.76
CA ILE A 11 -53.45 -33.13 34.36
C ILE A 11 -52.18 -33.92 34.04
N THR A 12 -52.37 -34.87 33.14
CA THR A 12 -51.41 -35.69 32.43
C THR A 12 -50.49 -34.81 31.56
N GLY A 13 -49.17 -35.03 31.63
CA GLY A 13 -48.20 -34.37 30.76
C GLY A 13 -47.05 -35.32 30.45
N LEU A 14 -47.19 -36.09 29.38
CA LEU A 14 -46.16 -36.95 28.80
C LEU A 14 -45.23 -36.06 27.96
N SER A 15 -44.00 -35.83 28.41
CA SER A 15 -42.98 -35.15 27.60
C SER A 15 -41.81 -36.10 27.38
N LEU A 16 -41.82 -36.74 26.22
CA LEU A 16 -40.69 -37.46 25.64
C LEU A 16 -39.77 -36.41 24.99
N ALA A 17 -38.52 -36.28 25.46
CA ALA A 17 -37.53 -35.45 24.79
C ALA A 17 -36.15 -36.13 24.77
N LEU A 18 -35.92 -36.76 23.62
CA LEU A 18 -34.67 -36.99 22.89
C LEU A 18 -33.35 -36.57 23.55
N ALA A 19 -32.47 -37.56 23.74
CA ALA A 19 -31.04 -37.34 23.92
C ALA A 19 -30.40 -36.91 22.59
N ALA A 20 -29.61 -35.83 22.60
CA ALA A 20 -28.68 -35.49 21.54
C ALA A 20 -27.28 -35.34 22.15
N ALA A 21 -26.38 -36.24 21.75
CA ALA A 21 -24.96 -36.14 22.01
C ALA A 21 -24.38 -34.96 21.22
N ALA A 22 -23.72 -34.03 21.90
CA ALA A 22 -22.95 -32.97 21.25
C ALA A 22 -21.45 -33.31 21.33
N CYS A 23 -20.87 -33.61 20.18
CA CYS A 23 -19.44 -33.73 19.96
C CYS A 23 -18.74 -32.38 20.19
N ARG A 24 -17.58 -32.40 20.88
CA ARG A 24 -16.60 -31.31 20.87
C ARG A 24 -15.84 -31.32 19.53
N PRO A 25 -15.59 -30.17 18.90
CA PRO A 25 -14.51 -30.04 17.94
C PRO A 25 -13.29 -29.38 18.61
N ASP A 26 -12.23 -30.16 18.79
CA ASP A 26 -10.87 -29.63 18.88
C ASP A 26 -10.44 -29.25 17.46
N SER A 27 -10.38 -27.95 17.17
CA SER A 27 -9.84 -27.44 15.90
C SER A 27 -8.39 -27.06 16.12
N THR A 28 -7.50 -27.93 15.65
CA THR A 28 -6.10 -27.62 15.39
C THR A 28 -6.04 -26.53 14.32
N ASP A 29 -5.59 -25.32 14.69
CA ASP A 29 -5.35 -24.24 13.73
C ASP A 29 -4.18 -24.61 12.82
N ARG A 30 -4.55 -25.07 11.62
CA ARG A 30 -3.66 -25.25 10.48
C ARG A 30 -3.38 -23.84 9.93
N ALA A 31 -2.12 -23.42 10.00
CA ALA A 31 -1.64 -22.16 9.43
C ALA A 31 -2.11 -22.00 7.98
N ALA A 32 -3.09 -21.13 7.77
CA ALA A 32 -3.51 -20.68 6.46
C ALA A 32 -2.57 -19.56 6.02
N ASN A 33 -1.94 -19.76 4.87
CA ASN A 33 -1.13 -18.78 4.17
C ASN A 33 -2.05 -17.72 3.58
N THR A 34 -2.45 -16.72 4.39
CA THR A 34 -3.33 -15.64 3.96
C THR A 34 -2.51 -14.58 3.22
N ILE A 35 -2.72 -14.48 1.91
CA ILE A 35 -2.32 -13.30 1.13
C ILE A 35 -3.08 -12.12 1.75
N PRO A 36 -2.40 -11.03 2.17
CA PRO A 36 -3.10 -9.90 2.78
C PRO A 36 -4.11 -9.34 1.78
N GLU A 37 -5.39 -9.45 2.15
CA GLU A 37 -6.53 -8.90 1.43
C GLU A 37 -6.32 -7.39 1.26
N ALA A 38 -6.36 -6.93 0.00
CA ALA A 38 -6.33 -5.51 -0.30
C ALA A 38 -7.48 -4.83 0.44
N ASP A 39 -7.26 -3.63 0.98
CA ASP A 39 -8.33 -2.87 1.62
C ASP A 39 -9.49 -2.63 0.64
N ALA A 40 -10.65 -2.15 1.12
CA ALA A 40 -11.80 -1.82 0.26
C ALA A 40 -11.47 -0.81 -0.87
N SER A 41 -10.26 -0.23 -0.87
CA SER A 41 -9.72 0.66 -1.89
C SER A 41 -8.88 -0.06 -2.96
N GLY A 42 -8.70 -1.38 -2.85
CA GLY A 42 -7.90 -2.20 -3.76
C GLY A 42 -6.40 -1.92 -3.70
N LEU A 43 -5.93 -1.24 -2.64
CA LEU A 43 -4.56 -0.77 -2.54
C LEU A 43 -3.65 -1.78 -1.82
N PRO A 44 -2.34 -1.79 -2.14
CA PRO A 44 -1.37 -2.59 -1.40
C PRO A 44 -1.26 -2.16 0.08
N PRO A 45 -0.86 -3.07 0.99
CA PRO A 45 -0.69 -2.75 2.41
C PRO A 45 0.20 -1.51 2.65
N GLY A 46 -0.27 -0.61 3.52
CA GLY A 46 0.43 0.65 3.85
C GLY A 46 0.18 1.80 2.88
N PHE A 47 -0.37 1.53 1.70
CA PHE A 47 -0.83 2.59 0.80
C PHE A 47 -2.18 3.14 1.27
N ARG A 48 -2.41 4.41 0.96
CA ARG A 48 -3.76 4.98 0.88
C ARG A 48 -3.80 5.90 -0.33
N PRO A 49 -4.96 6.50 -0.64
CA PRO A 49 -5.10 7.46 -1.74
C PRO A 49 -4.53 8.84 -1.43
N GLY A 50 -4.18 9.61 -2.45
CA GLY A 50 -3.74 11.00 -2.35
C GLY A 50 -2.22 11.19 -2.37
N PRO A 51 -1.74 12.37 -1.98
CA PRO A 51 -0.37 12.80 -2.21
C PRO A 51 0.63 12.22 -1.19
N TRP A 52 1.83 11.95 -1.69
CA TRP A 52 2.96 11.46 -0.94
C TRP A 52 4.23 12.22 -1.30
N ARG A 53 5.13 12.32 -0.33
CA ARG A 53 6.51 12.74 -0.54
C ARG A 53 7.43 11.55 -0.38
N GLY A 54 8.10 11.18 -1.47
CA GLY A 54 9.18 10.20 -1.49
C GLY A 54 10.54 10.86 -1.33
N VAL A 55 11.50 10.12 -0.79
CA VAL A 55 12.90 10.54 -0.64
C VAL A 55 13.81 9.37 -0.99
N LEU A 56 14.69 9.57 -1.95
CA LEU A 56 15.83 8.68 -2.19
C LEU A 56 17.05 9.19 -1.42
N SER A 57 17.82 8.28 -0.82
CA SER A 57 19.07 8.63 -0.13
C SER A 57 20.26 8.06 -0.89
N ALA A 58 20.99 8.92 -1.61
CA ALA A 58 22.12 8.53 -2.44
C ALA A 58 23.31 9.45 -2.21
N GLN A 59 24.51 8.90 -2.08
CA GLN A 59 25.76 9.67 -1.98
C GLN A 59 25.75 10.73 -0.86
N GLY A 60 25.11 10.40 0.27
CA GLY A 60 24.97 11.32 1.41
C GLY A 60 23.96 12.46 1.19
N GLN A 61 23.21 12.45 0.08
CA GLN A 61 22.19 13.44 -0.25
C GLN A 61 20.80 12.83 -0.26
N GLN A 62 19.80 13.68 0.00
CA GLN A 62 18.39 13.34 -0.13
C GLN A 62 17.83 13.92 -1.43
N ILE A 63 17.15 13.08 -2.19
CA ILE A 63 16.50 13.44 -3.45
C ILE A 63 15.00 13.28 -3.25
N PRO A 64 14.28 14.35 -2.86
CA PRO A 64 12.85 14.27 -2.64
C PRO A 64 12.08 14.35 -3.96
N PHE A 65 10.94 13.67 -4.04
CA PHE A 65 9.99 13.76 -5.14
C PHE A 65 8.55 13.60 -4.64
N LEU A 66 7.58 14.00 -5.46
CA LEU A 66 6.16 13.86 -5.14
C LEU A 66 5.52 12.77 -6.00
N PHE A 67 4.55 12.08 -5.43
CA PHE A 67 3.71 11.16 -6.16
C PHE A 67 2.31 11.10 -5.59
N ASP A 68 1.34 10.75 -6.42
CA ASP A 68 -0.05 10.55 -6.01
C ASP A 68 -0.41 9.08 -6.14
N VAL A 69 -1.20 8.58 -5.19
CA VAL A 69 -1.77 7.23 -5.22
C VAL A 69 -3.26 7.33 -5.49
N SER A 70 -3.75 6.61 -6.51
CA SER A 70 -5.17 6.52 -6.84
C SER A 70 -5.76 5.19 -6.39
N THR A 71 -7.05 5.18 -6.06
CA THR A 71 -7.79 3.95 -5.75
C THR A 71 -8.15 3.18 -7.01
N ALA A 72 -8.45 1.90 -6.82
CA ALA A 72 -9.12 1.09 -7.81
C ALA A 72 -10.64 1.37 -7.80
N ASP A 73 -11.08 2.50 -8.35
CA ASP A 73 -12.51 2.79 -8.48
C ASP A 73 -13.06 2.26 -9.82
N ASN A 74 -14.32 1.83 -9.86
CA ASN A 74 -15.03 1.46 -11.09
C ASN A 74 -14.30 0.43 -11.99
N ASN A 75 -13.79 -0.67 -11.41
CA ASN A 75 -12.99 -1.70 -12.10
C ASN A 75 -11.63 -1.22 -12.65
N GLN A 76 -11.15 -0.03 -12.28
CA GLN A 76 -9.83 0.43 -12.68
C GLN A 76 -8.75 -0.11 -11.74
N LYS A 77 -7.55 -0.39 -12.26
CA LYS A 77 -6.42 -0.81 -11.42
C LYS A 77 -5.88 0.39 -10.63
N PRO A 78 -5.35 0.18 -9.41
CA PRO A 78 -4.70 1.26 -8.68
C PRO A 78 -3.49 1.78 -9.46
N THR A 79 -3.23 3.09 -9.39
CA THR A 79 -2.06 3.70 -10.04
C THR A 79 -1.27 4.57 -9.09
N VAL A 80 0.03 4.68 -9.36
CA VAL A 80 0.95 5.63 -8.73
C VAL A 80 1.40 6.61 -9.79
N THR A 81 1.20 7.92 -9.57
CA THR A 81 1.65 8.94 -10.51
C THR A 81 2.84 9.70 -9.94
N LEU A 82 4.03 9.56 -10.52
CA LEU A 82 5.19 10.39 -10.17
C LEU A 82 5.02 11.79 -10.76
N ARG A 83 5.45 12.82 -10.02
CA ARG A 83 5.31 14.22 -10.38
C ARG A 83 6.68 14.90 -10.51
N ASN A 84 6.95 15.47 -11.68
CA ASN A 84 8.13 16.30 -11.93
C ASN A 84 7.72 17.60 -12.61
N GLY A 85 7.47 18.65 -11.83
CA GLY A 85 6.88 19.89 -12.34
C GLY A 85 5.49 19.62 -12.96
N GLU A 86 5.34 19.93 -14.24
CA GLU A 86 4.11 19.66 -15.01
C GLU A 86 4.04 18.21 -15.52
N GLU A 87 5.16 17.50 -15.58
CA GLU A 87 5.23 16.12 -16.06
C GLU A 87 4.60 15.15 -15.06
N ARG A 88 3.82 14.20 -15.59
CA ARG A 88 3.16 13.13 -14.85
C ARG A 88 3.50 11.79 -15.46
N LEU A 89 4.18 10.93 -14.70
CA LEU A 89 4.48 9.56 -15.09
C LEU A 89 3.56 8.61 -14.33
N VAL A 90 2.58 8.04 -15.05
CA VAL A 90 1.62 7.08 -14.50
C VAL A 90 2.24 5.69 -14.45
N LEU A 91 2.18 5.05 -13.29
CA LEU A 91 2.68 3.72 -13.02
C LEU A 91 1.48 2.83 -12.60
N ASP A 92 1.12 1.88 -13.45
CA ASP A 92 0.00 0.96 -13.29
C ASP A 92 0.44 -0.51 -13.13
N GLU A 93 1.73 -0.77 -13.28
CA GLU A 93 2.38 -2.04 -12.99
C GLU A 93 2.75 -2.13 -11.50
N ILE A 94 1.76 -2.48 -10.69
CA ILE A 94 1.89 -2.65 -9.24
C ILE A 94 1.65 -4.11 -8.88
N THR A 95 2.61 -4.71 -8.17
CA THR A 95 2.55 -6.11 -7.75
C THR A 95 2.91 -6.24 -6.27
N THR A 96 2.19 -7.08 -5.54
CA THR A 96 2.40 -7.27 -4.10
C THR A 96 2.70 -8.73 -3.81
N ALA A 97 3.77 -8.97 -3.05
CA ALA A 97 4.16 -10.29 -2.56
C ALA A 97 4.59 -10.16 -1.09
N GLY A 98 3.86 -10.85 -0.21
CA GLY A 98 4.07 -10.73 1.24
C GLY A 98 3.82 -9.30 1.74
N ASP A 99 4.79 -8.73 2.45
CA ASP A 99 4.72 -7.34 2.97
C ASP A 99 5.21 -6.30 1.95
N SER A 100 5.69 -6.75 0.78
CA SER A 100 6.42 -5.92 -0.17
C SER A 100 5.60 -5.68 -1.44
N THR A 101 5.58 -4.43 -1.87
CA THR A 101 4.93 -3.94 -3.09
C THR A 101 6.00 -3.45 -4.05
N THR A 102 5.98 -3.93 -5.29
CA THR A 102 6.83 -3.49 -6.39
C THR A 102 6.02 -2.66 -7.36
N ILE A 103 6.45 -1.43 -7.60
CA ILE A 103 5.88 -0.50 -8.58
C ILE A 103 6.93 -0.29 -9.67
N ARG A 104 6.69 -0.78 -10.90
CA ARG A 104 7.64 -0.55 -12.01
C ARG A 104 7.58 0.89 -12.49
N LEU A 105 8.73 1.45 -12.87
CA LEU A 105 8.82 2.81 -13.41
C LEU A 105 8.59 2.80 -14.93
N GLY A 106 7.47 2.23 -15.38
CA GLY A 106 7.10 2.19 -16.80
C GLY A 106 8.21 1.62 -17.69
N VAL A 107 8.70 2.43 -18.63
CA VAL A 107 9.76 2.04 -19.59
C VAL A 107 11.16 2.00 -18.99
N PHE A 108 11.35 2.53 -17.77
CA PHE A 108 12.63 2.46 -17.09
C PHE A 108 12.81 1.05 -16.54
N ASP A 109 14.01 0.48 -16.71
CA ASP A 109 14.37 -0.79 -16.10
C ASP A 109 14.68 -0.60 -14.61
N ALA A 110 13.65 -0.14 -13.88
CA ALA A 110 13.70 0.24 -12.49
C ALA A 110 12.34 0.07 -11.81
N ALA A 111 12.36 -0.07 -10.48
CA ALA A 111 11.16 -0.17 -9.66
C ALA A 111 11.33 0.49 -8.29
N LEU A 112 10.22 0.92 -7.68
CA LEU A 112 10.13 1.11 -6.24
C LEU A 112 9.69 -0.21 -5.60
N VAL A 113 10.52 -0.77 -4.73
CA VAL A 113 10.20 -1.95 -3.93
C VAL A 113 10.04 -1.51 -2.48
N VAL A 114 8.80 -1.48 -2.00
CA VAL A 114 8.43 -0.78 -0.76
C VAL A 114 7.52 -1.62 0.11
N ARG A 115 7.48 -1.28 1.39
CA ARG A 115 6.57 -1.87 2.38
C ARG A 115 6.13 -0.82 3.39
N ALA A 116 5.05 -1.13 4.11
CA ALA A 116 4.56 -0.28 5.19
C ALA A 116 5.62 -0.04 6.28
N ASP A 117 5.68 1.18 6.79
CA ASP A 117 6.55 1.61 7.89
C ASP A 117 5.76 2.35 9.00
N GLY A 118 4.55 1.86 9.26
CA GLY A 118 3.58 2.52 10.12
C GLY A 118 2.56 3.34 9.32
N GLU A 119 1.65 3.99 10.03
CA GLU A 119 0.54 4.72 9.41
C GLU A 119 1.05 5.85 8.52
N GLY A 120 0.69 5.79 7.24
CA GLY A 120 1.06 6.78 6.23
C GLY A 120 2.55 6.89 5.96
N LYS A 121 3.31 5.82 6.21
CA LYS A 121 4.74 5.77 5.91
C LYS A 121 5.08 4.52 5.11
N LEU A 122 6.01 4.67 4.18
CA LEU A 122 6.60 3.59 3.40
C LEU A 122 8.11 3.63 3.55
N ARG A 123 8.73 2.46 3.53
CA ARG A 123 10.19 2.28 3.45
C ARG A 123 10.52 1.24 2.40
N GLY A 124 11.71 1.32 1.82
CA GLY A 124 12.14 0.36 0.82
C GLY A 124 13.37 0.81 0.05
N ALA A 125 13.39 0.48 -1.23
CA ALA A 125 14.43 0.92 -2.14
C ALA A 125 13.87 1.23 -3.52
N TRP A 126 14.48 2.20 -4.20
CA TRP A 126 14.49 2.26 -5.64
C TRP A 126 15.54 1.27 -6.15
N VAL A 127 15.19 0.48 -7.16
CA VAL A 127 16.02 -0.60 -7.69
C VAL A 127 16.14 -0.41 -9.19
N LYS A 128 17.37 -0.46 -9.72
CA LYS A 128 17.70 -0.42 -11.15
C LYS A 128 18.18 -1.80 -11.59
N TYR A 129 17.72 -2.29 -12.74
CA TYR A 129 18.00 -3.65 -13.21
C TYR A 129 18.87 -3.71 -14.48
N ASP A 130 19.32 -2.57 -15.02
CA ASP A 130 20.08 -2.51 -16.27
C ASP A 130 21.56 -2.96 -16.18
N GLY A 131 21.99 -3.37 -14.98
CA GLY A 131 23.34 -3.89 -14.72
C GLY A 131 23.36 -5.42 -14.52
N LYS A 132 24.56 -5.98 -14.42
CA LYS A 132 24.74 -7.40 -14.05
C LYS A 132 24.12 -7.75 -12.69
N GLU A 133 24.17 -6.79 -11.77
CA GLU A 133 23.56 -6.87 -10.46
C GLU A 133 22.62 -5.67 -10.25
N PRO A 134 21.46 -5.85 -9.59
CA PRO A 134 20.55 -4.74 -9.34
C PRO A 134 21.19 -3.68 -8.43
N TYR A 135 21.23 -2.43 -8.89
CA TYR A 135 21.66 -1.29 -8.07
C TYR A 135 20.49 -0.79 -7.21
N ARG A 136 20.72 -0.53 -5.93
CA ARG A 136 19.68 -0.19 -4.96
C ARG A 136 19.98 1.14 -4.28
N VAL A 137 18.96 1.99 -4.19
CA VAL A 137 19.00 3.28 -3.48
C VAL A 137 17.92 3.26 -2.39
N PRO A 138 18.27 3.48 -1.10
CA PRO A 138 17.29 3.55 -0.03
C PRO A 138 16.18 4.57 -0.31
N PHE A 139 14.94 4.17 -0.03
CA PHE A 139 13.74 4.96 -0.25
C PHE A 139 12.91 5.02 1.04
N ALA A 140 12.37 6.20 1.33
CA ALA A 140 11.33 6.40 2.32
C ALA A 140 10.24 7.32 1.76
N ALA A 141 9.01 7.16 2.21
CA ALA A 141 7.93 8.09 1.89
C ALA A 141 6.99 8.32 3.06
N MET A 142 6.37 9.49 3.07
CA MET A 142 5.35 9.88 4.03
C MET A 142 4.15 10.51 3.31
N ARG A 143 2.96 10.19 3.82
CA ARG A 143 1.70 10.79 3.39
C ARG A 143 1.67 12.27 3.72
N GLY A 144 1.14 13.04 2.78
CA GLY A 144 1.11 14.49 2.93
C GLY A 144 2.53 15.03 2.85
N GLY A 145 2.79 15.85 1.84
CA GLY A 145 4.10 16.43 1.59
C GLY A 145 3.96 17.89 1.26
N ALA A 146 4.82 18.72 1.86
CA ALA A 146 5.04 20.07 1.37
C ALA A 146 5.58 20.03 -0.07
N GLU A 147 5.31 21.10 -0.81
CA GLU A 147 5.89 21.39 -2.12
C GLU A 147 7.41 21.16 -2.09
N LEU A 148 8.00 20.61 -3.16
CA LEU A 148 9.43 20.25 -3.17
C LEU A 148 10.35 21.47 -3.00
N SER A 149 9.83 22.65 -3.35
CA SER A 149 10.44 23.96 -3.14
C SER A 149 9.35 25.00 -2.88
N PRO A 150 9.62 26.06 -2.12
CA PRO A 150 8.74 27.23 -2.11
C PRO A 150 8.68 27.82 -3.53
N THR A 151 7.51 28.29 -3.94
CA THR A 151 7.32 29.05 -5.18
C THR A 151 8.43 30.10 -5.31
N PRO A 152 9.15 30.18 -6.46
CA PRO A 152 10.21 31.16 -6.61
C PRO A 152 9.63 32.57 -6.45
N THR A 153 10.04 33.27 -5.39
CA THR A 153 9.69 34.67 -5.16
C THR A 153 10.45 35.63 -6.08
N ARG A 154 11.42 35.10 -6.84
CA ARG A 154 12.24 35.85 -7.79
C ARG A 154 11.67 35.72 -9.20
N LYS A 155 11.60 36.86 -9.92
CA LYS A 155 11.28 36.88 -11.35
C LYS A 155 12.12 35.84 -12.11
N PRO A 156 11.53 35.13 -13.10
CA PRO A 156 12.28 34.23 -13.97
C PRO A 156 13.45 35.00 -14.59
N LEU A 157 14.67 34.46 -14.48
CA LEU A 157 15.77 34.93 -15.33
C LEU A 157 15.53 34.40 -16.74
N SER A 158 15.79 35.24 -17.74
CA SER A 158 15.84 34.80 -19.13
C SER A 158 17.04 33.87 -19.30
N PHE A 159 16.80 32.71 -19.90
CA PHE A 159 17.80 31.73 -20.33
C PHE A 159 17.91 31.70 -21.86
N ASP A 160 17.48 32.79 -22.51
CA ASP A 160 17.51 32.93 -23.96
C ASP A 160 18.96 33.08 -24.44
N GLY A 161 19.35 32.32 -25.45
CA GLY A 161 20.69 32.35 -26.01
C GLY A 161 21.10 31.03 -26.66
N THR A 162 22.23 31.05 -27.35
CA THR A 162 22.83 29.85 -27.94
C THR A 162 23.75 29.20 -26.92
N TRP A 163 23.38 28.01 -26.45
CA TRP A 163 24.20 27.23 -25.54
C TRP A 163 25.27 26.48 -26.34
N ARG A 164 26.55 26.75 -26.04
CA ARG A 164 27.66 25.98 -26.59
C ARG A 164 28.04 24.88 -25.61
N VAL A 165 27.85 23.64 -26.02
CA VAL A 165 28.38 22.47 -25.33
C VAL A 165 29.66 22.03 -26.04
N THR A 166 30.71 21.72 -25.28
CA THR A 166 31.94 21.16 -25.81
C THR A 166 32.14 19.79 -25.16
N PHE A 167 32.07 18.74 -25.98
CA PHE A 167 32.38 17.39 -25.56
C PHE A 167 33.88 17.19 -25.68
N ASN A 168 34.54 16.91 -24.55
CA ASN A 168 35.98 16.62 -24.51
C ASN A 168 36.14 15.15 -24.15
N GLY A 169 36.13 14.29 -25.16
CA GLY A 169 36.21 12.84 -25.01
C GLY A 169 35.76 12.12 -26.28
N ASN A 170 36.21 10.89 -26.48
CA ASN A 170 35.73 10.03 -27.58
C ASN A 170 34.45 9.25 -27.21
N ASP A 171 33.91 9.52 -26.02
CA ASP A 171 32.83 8.77 -25.38
C ASP A 171 31.46 9.45 -25.40
N GLY A 172 31.38 10.73 -25.80
CA GLY A 172 30.10 11.40 -26.08
C GLY A 172 29.25 11.73 -24.85
#